data_AF-A0A7X3VQ30-F1
#
_entry.id   AF-A0A7X3VQ30-F1
#
_cell.length_a   1.000
_cell.length_b   1.000
_cell.length_c   1.000
_cell.angle_alpha   90.00
_cell.angle_beta   90.00
_cell.angle_gamma   90.00
#
_symmetry.space_group_name_H-M   'P 1'
#
loop_
_entity.id
_entity.type
_entity.pdbx_description
1 polymer ?
#
loop_
_entity_poly.entity_id
_entity_poly.type
_entity_poly.pdbx_seq_one_letter_code
_entity_poly.pdbx_strand_id
1 'polypeptide(L)'
;MRGFTAENAITQKRYEADFKELVSAERCKHRLRHLTEEPHLAGTENSRKVAEYLRTEFESYGLQVQVYAYHVYLPHPLEVHVELVSPVQHLAVSKEAG
;
A
#
# COMPACT_ATOMS: atom_id res chain seq x y z
N MET A 1 -14.71 21.94 29.05
CA MET A 1 -14.43 21.32 27.74
C MET A 1 -13.41 22.24 27.03
N ARG A 2 -12.14 21.85 26.89
CA ARG A 2 -11.05 22.79 26.48
C ARG A 2 -10.61 22.67 25.00
N GLY A 3 -10.96 21.60 24.29
CA GLY A 3 -10.55 21.38 22.89
C GLY A 3 -11.58 21.79 21.83
N PHE A 4 -12.86 21.89 22.19
CA PHE A 4 -13.97 22.15 21.26
C PHE A 4 -14.48 23.59 21.43
N THR A 5 -13.60 24.56 21.21
CA THR A 5 -13.96 25.99 21.23
C THR A 5 -14.46 26.43 19.85
N ALA A 6 -15.23 27.52 19.81
CA ALA A 6 -15.68 28.10 18.55
C ALA A 6 -14.50 28.53 17.64
N GLU A 7 -13.41 29.01 18.25
CA GLU A 7 -12.18 29.38 17.54
C GLU A 7 -11.49 28.18 16.88
N ASN A 8 -11.36 27.06 17.61
CA ASN A 8 -10.80 25.83 17.05
C ASN A 8 -11.65 25.30 15.88
N ALA A 9 -12.98 25.43 15.98
CA ALA A 9 -13.89 25.02 14.92
C ALA A 9 -13.72 25.86 13.63
N ILE A 10 -13.44 27.16 13.75
CA ILE A 10 -13.15 28.04 12.60
C ILE A 10 -11.84 27.61 11.94
N THR A 11 -10.78 27.41 12.74
CA THR A 11 -9.48 26.97 12.25
C THR A 11 -9.56 25.61 11.55
N GLN A 12 -10.30 24.66 12.14
CA GLN A 12 -10.54 23.34 11.54
C GLN A 12 -11.28 23.46 10.20
N LYS A 13 -12.35 24.25 10.11
CA LYS A 13 -13.10 24.43 8.85
C LYS A 13 -12.23 25.00 7.73
N ARG A 14 -11.30 25.90 8.04
CA ARG A 14 -10.34 26.42 7.06
C ARG A 14 -9.44 25.29 6.55
N TYR A 15 -8.81 24.54 7.44
CA TYR A 15 -7.96 23.40 7.03
C TYR A 15 -8.73 22.34 6.24
N GLU A 16 -9.99 22.07 6.60
CA GLU A 16 -10.84 21.15 5.84
C GLU A 16 -11.14 21.65 4.43
N ALA A 17 -11.37 22.95 4.25
CA ALA A 17 -11.57 23.57 2.94
C ALA A 17 -10.29 23.47 2.10
N ASP A 18 -9.15 23.92 2.66
CA ASP A 18 -7.84 23.88 2.00
C ASP A 18 -7.48 22.44 1.60
N PHE A 19 -7.70 21.47 2.48
CA PHE A 19 -7.42 20.06 2.19
C PHE A 19 -8.26 19.54 1.02
N LYS A 20 -9.57 19.84 0.98
CA LYS A 20 -10.45 19.40 -0.11
C LYS A 20 -10.02 19.96 -1.46
N GLU A 21 -9.55 21.20 -1.51
CA GLU A 21 -9.05 21.82 -2.75
C GLU A 21 -7.73 21.19 -3.22
N LEU A 22 -6.91 20.68 -2.30
CA LEU A 22 -5.62 20.07 -2.61
C LEU A 22 -5.72 18.59 -3.01
N VAL A 23 -6.81 17.88 -2.70
CA VAL A 23 -6.99 16.47 -3.08
C VAL A 23 -7.37 16.35 -4.56
N SER A 24 -6.67 15.48 -5.29
CA SER A 24 -6.94 15.22 -6.72
C SER A 24 -7.17 13.74 -6.96
N ALA A 25 -8.36 13.41 -7.49
CA ALA A 25 -8.72 12.04 -7.87
C ALA A 25 -7.74 11.45 -8.90
N GLU A 26 -7.31 12.25 -9.87
CA GLU A 26 -6.34 11.81 -10.89
C GLU A 26 -4.97 11.49 -10.28
N ARG A 27 -4.47 12.31 -9.35
CA ARG A 27 -3.23 12.00 -8.62
C ARG A 27 -3.36 10.71 -7.81
N CYS A 28 -4.50 10.52 -7.11
CA CYS A 28 -4.76 9.28 -6.37
C CYS A 28 -4.78 8.05 -7.29
N LYS A 29 -5.44 8.14 -8.45
CA LYS A 29 -5.50 7.07 -9.44
C LYS A 29 -4.13 6.73 -10.03
N HIS A 30 -3.34 7.75 -10.37
CA HIS A 30 -1.98 7.55 -10.87
C HIS A 30 -1.10 6.84 -9.84
N ARG A 31 -1.13 7.29 -8.58
CA ARG A 31 -0.38 6.65 -7.48
C ARG A 31 -0.83 5.22 -7.24
N LEU A 32 -2.14 4.98 -7.21
CA LEU A 32 -2.69 3.64 -7.06
C LEU A 32 -2.18 2.73 -8.17
N ARG A 33 -2.15 3.20 -9.43
CA ARG A 33 -1.64 2.42 -10.56
C ARG A 33 -0.18 1.99 -10.34
N HIS A 34 0.71 2.90 -9.95
CA HIS A 34 2.11 2.58 -9.64
C HIS A 34 2.25 1.60 -8.48
N LEU A 35 1.41 1.74 -7.44
CA LEU A 35 1.47 0.85 -6.28
C LEU A 35 0.92 -0.55 -6.58
N THR A 36 0.09 -0.73 -7.60
CA THR A 36 -0.60 -2.01 -7.86
C THR A 36 -0.30 -2.59 -9.25
N GLU A 37 0.74 -2.12 -9.94
CA GLU A 37 1.06 -2.61 -11.28
C GLU A 37 1.67 -4.01 -11.28
N GLU A 38 2.41 -4.36 -10.22
CA GLU A 38 3.04 -5.67 -10.02
C GLU A 38 2.79 -6.17 -8.59
N PRO A 39 2.67 -7.50 -8.38
CA PRO A 39 2.68 -8.07 -7.03
C PRO A 39 3.98 -7.69 -6.29
N HIS A 40 3.84 -7.23 -5.05
CA HIS A 40 4.96 -6.70 -4.25
C HIS A 40 4.96 -7.30 -2.83
N LEU A 41 4.88 -8.63 -2.76
CA LEU A 41 4.88 -9.38 -1.48
C LEU A 41 6.09 -9.00 -0.63
N ALA A 42 5.91 -8.93 0.70
CA ALA A 42 7.00 -8.61 1.62
C ALA A 42 8.23 -9.49 1.37
N GLY A 43 9.42 -8.89 1.44
CA GLY A 43 10.69 -9.60 1.19
C GLY A 43 11.04 -9.79 -0.29
N THR A 44 10.17 -9.43 -1.23
CA THR A 44 10.47 -9.48 -2.68
C THR A 44 11.12 -8.20 -3.19
N GLU A 45 11.78 -8.29 -4.34
CA GLU A 45 12.36 -7.15 -5.05
C GLU A 45 11.32 -6.10 -5.44
N ASN A 46 10.10 -6.51 -5.83
CA ASN A 46 9.02 -5.58 -6.14
C ASN A 46 8.56 -4.80 -4.89
N SER A 47 8.58 -5.42 -3.71
CA SER A 47 8.31 -4.72 -2.44
C SER A 47 9.36 -3.63 -2.16
N ARG A 48 10.64 -3.87 -2.50
CA ARG A 48 11.70 -2.87 -2.42
C ARG A 48 11.45 -1.70 -3.37
N LYS A 49 11.07 -1.96 -4.63
CA LYS A 49 10.72 -0.90 -5.61
C LYS A 49 9.61 0.00 -5.09
N VAL A 50 8.55 -0.57 -4.50
CA VAL A 50 7.46 0.21 -3.89
C VAL A 50 7.95 1.09 -2.73
N ALA A 51 8.83 0.56 -1.87
CA ALA A 51 9.41 1.35 -0.77
C ALA A 51 10.25 2.54 -1.30
N GLU A 52 11.00 2.35 -2.38
CA GLU A 52 11.80 3.40 -3.02
C GLU A 52 10.95 4.45 -3.72
N TYR A 53 9.87 4.02 -4.37
CA TYR A 53 8.86 4.94 -4.92
C TYR A 53 8.26 5.82 -3.83
N LEU A 54 7.79 5.23 -2.73
CA LEU A 54 7.22 5.98 -1.61
C LEU A 54 8.23 6.92 -0.96
N ARG A 55 9.49 6.49 -0.83
CA ARG A 55 10.58 7.36 -0.35
C ARG A 55 10.69 8.61 -1.23
N THR A 56 10.74 8.43 -2.55
CA THR A 56 10.90 9.52 -3.51
C THR A 56 9.71 10.48 -3.46
N GLU A 57 8.49 9.93 -3.41
CA GLU A 57 7.26 10.72 -3.26
C GLU A 57 7.29 11.56 -1.96
N PHE A 58 7.64 10.95 -0.83
CA PHE A 58 7.66 11.66 0.46
C PHE A 58 8.77 12.71 0.55
N GLU A 59 9.96 12.42 0.03
CA GLU A 59 11.04 13.42 -0.10
C GLU A 59 10.59 14.61 -0.97
N SER A 60 9.82 14.36 -2.04
CA SER A 60 9.28 15.43 -2.90
C SER A 60 8.28 16.34 -2.19
N TYR A 61 7.68 15.89 -1.08
CA TYR A 61 6.79 16.72 -0.25
C TYR A 61 7.56 17.55 0.79
N GLY A 62 8.89 17.44 0.81
CA GLY A 62 9.76 18.12 1.77
C GLY A 62 9.90 17.37 3.11
N LEU A 63 9.53 16.09 3.17
CA LEU A 63 9.71 15.28 4.37
C LEU A 63 11.14 14.73 4.47
N GLN A 64 11.63 14.61 5.70
CA GLN A 64 12.84 13.83 5.96
C GLN A 64 12.46 12.34 6.04
N VAL A 65 12.90 11.55 5.07
CA VAL A 65 12.54 10.14 4.95
C VAL A 65 13.73 9.25 5.26
N GLN A 66 13.49 8.19 6.03
CA GLN A 66 14.47 7.12 6.29
C GLN A 66 13.79 5.77 6.08
N VAL A 67 14.48 4.87 5.37
CA VAL A 67 14.02 3.50 5.15
C VAL A 67 14.77 2.58 6.12
N TYR A 68 14.03 1.87 6.95
CA TYR A 68 14.58 0.93 7.93
C TYR A 68 14.41 -0.50 7.43
N ALA A 69 15.50 -1.24 7.33
CA ALA A 69 15.49 -2.65 6.98
C ALA A 69 15.47 -3.52 8.24
N TYR A 70 14.63 -4.56 8.21
CA TYR A 70 14.54 -5.56 9.27
C TYR A 70 14.67 -6.96 8.68
N HIS A 71 15.45 -7.81 9.33
CA HIS A 71 15.52 -9.22 9.00
C HIS A 71 14.47 -9.98 9.82
N VAL A 72 13.39 -10.36 9.16
CA VAL A 72 12.26 -11.08 9.77
C VAL A 72 12.04 -12.39 9.04
N TYR A 73 11.47 -13.37 9.75
CA TYR A 73 11.08 -14.63 9.16
C TYR A 73 9.76 -14.46 8.41
N LEU A 74 9.78 -14.68 7.09
CA LEU A 74 8.60 -14.61 6.22
C LEU A 74 8.28 -16.01 5.68
N PRO A 75 7.06 -16.53 5.89
CA PRO A 75 6.66 -17.82 5.35
C PRO A 75 6.30 -17.67 3.86
N HIS A 76 7.21 -18.07 2.97
CA HIS A 76 6.92 -18.22 1.54
C HIS A 76 6.57 -19.69 1.24
N PRO A 77 5.47 -19.95 0.51
CA PRO A 77 5.13 -21.31 0.11
C PRO A 77 6.19 -21.84 -0.87
N LEU A 78 6.60 -23.10 -0.68
CA LEU A 78 7.44 -23.81 -1.66
C LEU A 78 6.60 -24.42 -2.79
N GLU A 79 5.40 -24.88 -2.44
CA GLU A 79 4.45 -25.49 -3.35
C GLU A 79 3.02 -25.18 -2.89
N VAL A 80 2.13 -24.90 -3.83
CA VAL A 80 0.70 -24.71 -3.59
C VAL A 80 -0.06 -25.50 -4.64
N HIS A 81 -0.84 -26.49 -4.21
CA HIS A 81 -1.74 -27.23 -5.08
C HIS A 81 -3.05 -27.59 -4.35
N VAL A 82 -4.09 -27.88 -5.12
CA VAL A 82 -5.38 -28.33 -4.61
C VAL A 82 -5.77 -29.59 -5.38
N GLU A 83 -6.14 -30.64 -4.66
CA GLU A 83 -6.56 -31.91 -5.25
C GLU A 83 -7.98 -32.26 -4.79
N LEU A 84 -8.86 -32.57 -5.74
CA LEU A 84 -10.11 -33.27 -5.48
C LEU A 84 -9.78 -34.75 -5.30
N VAL A 85 -9.98 -35.29 -4.09
CA VAL A 85 -9.67 -36.69 -3.78
C VAL A 85 -10.85 -37.65 -4.00
N SER A 86 -12.08 -37.12 -4.06
CA SER A 86 -13.33 -37.89 -4.24
C SER A 86 -14.45 -36.97 -4.74
N PRO A 87 -15.41 -37.42 -5.57
CA PRO A 87 -15.58 -38.81 -6.07
C PRO A 87 -14.67 -39.19 -7.25
N VAL A 88 -14.00 -38.22 -7.86
CA VAL A 88 -13.04 -38.43 -8.95
C VAL A 88 -11.77 -37.68 -8.60
N GLN A 89 -10.61 -38.34 -8.73
CA GLN A 89 -9.32 -37.70 -8.48
C GLN A 89 -9.03 -36.63 -9.52
N HIS A 90 -8.73 -35.41 -9.10
CA HIS A 90 -8.38 -34.31 -10.00
C HIS A 90 -7.47 -33.28 -9.32
N LEU A 91 -6.27 -33.07 -9.87
CA LEU A 91 -5.39 -31.98 -9.48
C LEU A 91 -5.82 -30.68 -10.18
N ALA A 92 -6.16 -29.65 -9.41
CA ALA A 92 -6.56 -28.36 -9.94
C ALA A 92 -5.37 -27.62 -10.56
N VAL A 93 -5.61 -26.97 -11.70
CA VAL A 93 -4.63 -26.10 -12.34
C VAL A 93 -4.61 -24.75 -11.61
N SER A 94 -3.44 -24.33 -11.12
CA SER A 94 -3.28 -23.00 -10.53
C SER A 94 -3.48 -21.91 -11.58
N LYS A 95 -4.19 -20.84 -11.21
CA LYS A 95 -4.35 -19.63 -12.03
C LYS A 95 -3.19 -18.65 -11.82
N GLU A 96 -2.46 -18.77 -10.72
CA GLU A 96 -1.34 -17.91 -10.36
C GLU A 96 -0.04 -18.66 -10.66
N ALA A 97 0.81 -18.06 -11.50
CA ALA A 97 2.16 -18.56 -11.75
C ALA A 97 3.03 -18.24 -10.52
N GLY A 98 3.66 -19.27 -9.95
CA GLY A 98 4.66 -19.13 -8.89
C GLY A 98 5.94 -18.50 -9.40
#